data_AF-A0A7C5I8Q3-F1
#
_entry.id   AF-A0A7C5I8Q3-F1
#
_cell.length_a   1.000
_cell.length_b   1.000
_cell.length_c   1.000
_cell.angle_alpha   90.00
_cell.angle_beta   90.00
_cell.angle_gamma   90.00
#
_symmetry.space_group_name_H-M   'P 1'
#
loop_
_entity.id
_entity.type
_entity.pdbx_description
1 polymer ?
#
loop_
_entity_poly.entity_id
_entity_poly.type
_entity_poly.pdbx_seq_one_letter_code
_entity_poly.pdbx_strand_id
1 'polypeptide(L)'
;MSGFLENYGAGEEQRSRWIKRTVLAALILAALGTTAYFLLRNYREVRQAKRFFELLDRRDYAGAYALWGCTEESPCKHYTLEKFMEDWGPQSAHANTAERKITKTRGCKDGVIVEVQFGSNPPDYLWVDRQTRNLGFAPWPV
;
A
#
# COMPACT_ATOMS: atom_id res chain seq x y z
N MET A 1 52.13 -42.13 16.16
CA MET A 1 51.83 -40.68 16.08
C MET A 1 50.79 -40.42 14.98
N SER A 2 49.56 -40.94 15.13
CA SER A 2 48.51 -40.88 14.10
C SER A 2 47.49 -39.75 14.33
N GLY A 3 47.33 -39.24 15.55
CA GLY A 3 46.29 -38.26 15.88
C GLY A 3 46.54 -36.81 15.42
N PHE A 4 47.73 -36.50 14.89
CA PHE A 4 48.04 -35.13 14.43
C PHE A 4 47.46 -34.83 13.04
N LEU A 5 47.31 -35.85 12.18
CA LEU A 5 46.75 -35.71 10.83
C LEU A 5 45.22 -35.73 10.83
N GLU A 6 44.58 -36.47 11.74
CA GLU A 6 43.11 -36.52 11.86
C GLU A 6 42.52 -35.18 12.34
N ASN A 7 43.29 -34.39 13.08
CA ASN A 7 42.85 -33.09 13.59
C ASN A 7 43.18 -31.92 12.64
N TYR A 8 44.08 -32.14 11.66
CA TYR A 8 44.48 -31.19 10.62
C TYR A 8 43.41 -31.13 9.52
N GLY A 9 42.25 -30.58 9.83
CA GLY A 9 41.16 -30.39 8.86
C GLY A 9 39.76 -30.44 9.47
N ALA A 10 39.57 -31.18 10.56
CA ALA A 10 38.26 -31.31 11.22
C ALA A 10 37.69 -29.95 11.70
N GLY A 11 38.56 -29.05 12.20
CA GLY A 11 38.17 -27.69 12.57
C GLY A 11 37.84 -26.79 11.37
N GLU A 12 38.49 -26.99 10.22
CA GLU A 12 38.26 -26.24 8.99
C GLU A 12 36.97 -26.68 8.29
N GLU A 13 36.66 -27.97 8.30
CA GLU A 13 35.40 -28.51 7.80
C GLU A 13 34.20 -28.07 8.65
N GLN A 14 34.36 -28.03 9.97
CA GLN A 14 33.32 -27.50 10.87
C GLN A 14 33.11 -26.00 10.64
N ARG A 15 34.18 -25.20 10.57
CA ARG A 15 34.10 -23.76 10.25
C ARG A 15 33.47 -23.52 8.88
N SER A 16 33.85 -24.30 7.86
CA SER A 16 33.27 -24.22 6.51
C SER A 16 31.76 -24.51 6.52
N ARG A 17 31.32 -25.53 7.28
CA ARG A 17 29.88 -25.85 7.43
C ARG A 17 29.11 -24.74 8.14
N TRP A 18 29.68 -24.16 9.20
CA TRP A 18 29.06 -23.02 9.90
C TRP A 18 29.01 -21.77 9.03
N ILE A 19 30.09 -21.43 8.32
CA ILE A 19 30.12 -20.30 7.39
C ILE A 19 29.08 -20.50 6.28
N LYS A 20 29.01 -21.68 5.66
CA LYS A 20 28.01 -21.99 4.62
C LYS A 20 26.58 -21.85 5.15
N ARG A 21 26.31 -22.33 6.37
CA ARG A 21 24.99 -22.20 7.03
C ARG A 21 24.66 -20.74 7.33
N THR A 22 25.60 -19.98 7.88
CA THR A 22 25.42 -18.55 8.18
C THR A 22 25.20 -17.74 6.91
N VAL A 23 25.97 -17.99 5.85
CA VAL A 23 25.81 -17.33 4.55
C VAL A 23 24.45 -17.68 3.94
N LEU A 24 24.04 -18.96 3.96
CA LEU A 24 22.73 -19.38 3.46
C LEU A 24 21.58 -18.73 4.26
N ALA A 25 21.68 -18.69 5.59
CA ALA A 25 20.70 -18.05 6.44
C ALA A 25 20.60 -16.54 6.17
N ALA A 26 21.74 -15.87 5.98
CA ALA A 26 21.78 -14.44 5.63
C ALA A 26 21.13 -14.18 4.26
N LEU A 27 21.37 -15.02 3.26
CA LEU A 27 20.73 -14.92 1.94
C LEU A 27 19.21 -15.10 2.02
N ILE A 28 18.74 -16.08 2.80
CA ILE A 28 17.31 -16.29 3.03
C ILE A 28 16.68 -15.08 3.72
N LEU A 29 17.32 -14.55 4.77
CA LEU A 29 16.83 -13.36 5.47
C LEU A 29 16.79 -12.13 4.55
N ALA A 30 17.80 -11.94 3.70
CA ALA A 30 17.82 -10.85 2.74
C ALA A 30 16.70 -10.98 1.69
N ALA A 31 16.46 -12.19 1.19
CA ALA A 31 15.35 -12.47 0.27
C ALA A 31 14.00 -12.19 0.93
N LEU A 32 13.76 -12.72 2.13
CA LEU A 32 12.53 -12.50 2.88
C LEU A 32 12.31 -11.02 3.23
N GLY A 33 13.35 -10.33 3.68
CA GLY A 33 13.30 -8.89 3.99
C GLY A 33 12.97 -8.05 2.76
N THR A 34 13.56 -8.38 1.61
CA THR A 34 13.27 -7.70 0.34
C THR A 34 11.82 -7.94 -0.09
N THR A 35 11.35 -9.18 -0.07
CA THR A 35 9.95 -9.52 -0.40
C THR A 35 8.98 -8.81 0.53
N ALA A 36 9.21 -8.86 1.84
CA ALA A 36 8.37 -8.20 2.84
C ALA A 36 8.33 -6.68 2.62
N TYR A 37 9.49 -6.06 2.33
CA TYR A 37 9.56 -4.64 2.03
C TYR A 37 8.71 -4.26 0.80
N PHE A 38 8.82 -5.01 -0.31
CA PHE A 38 8.04 -4.71 -1.51
C PHE A 38 6.53 -4.90 -1.32
N LEU A 39 6.10 -5.83 -0.45
CA LEU A 39 4.70 -6.02 -0.12
C LEU A 39 4.17 -4.94 0.84
N LEU A 40 4.97 -4.53 1.82
CA LEU A 40 4.53 -3.62 2.89
C LEU A 40 4.74 -2.13 2.55
N ARG A 41 5.58 -1.80 1.55
CA ARG A 41 5.93 -0.40 1.22
C ARG A 41 4.75 0.49 0.84
N ASN A 42 3.62 -0.09 0.40
CA ASN A 42 2.41 0.65 0.00
C ASN A 42 1.21 0.31 0.90
N TYR A 43 1.45 -0.40 2.01
CA TYR A 43 0.37 -0.93 2.84
C TYR A 43 -0.47 0.20 3.47
N ARG A 44 0.17 1.28 3.90
CA ARG A 44 -0.50 2.40 4.58
C ARG A 44 -1.43 3.13 3.62
N GLU A 45 -0.96 3.37 2.39
CA GLU A 45 -1.67 4.09 1.35
C GLU A 45 -2.87 3.28 0.84
N VAL A 46 -2.67 1.97 0.59
CA VAL A 46 -3.77 1.07 0.21
C VAL A 46 -4.79 0.95 1.34
N ARG A 47 -4.34 0.89 2.60
CA ARG A 47 -5.25 0.87 3.76
C ARG A 47 -6.06 2.16 3.88
N GLN A 48 -5.46 3.31 3.56
CA GLN A 48 -6.17 4.59 3.54
C GLN A 48 -7.25 4.62 2.46
N ALA A 49 -6.97 4.14 1.25
CA ALA A 49 -7.99 4.01 0.19
C ALA A 49 -9.11 3.05 0.60
N LYS A 50 -8.79 1.91 1.23
CA LYS A 50 -9.80 1.01 1.80
C LYS A 50 -10.64 1.69 2.88
N ARG A 51 -10.01 2.51 3.74
CA ARG A 51 -10.72 3.24 4.79
C ARG A 51 -11.71 4.26 4.22
N PHE A 52 -11.32 4.98 3.18
CA PHE A 52 -12.23 5.88 2.46
C PHE A 52 -13.49 5.14 1.99
N PHE A 53 -13.28 3.98 1.39
CA PHE A 53 -14.33 3.12 0.92
C PHE A 53 -15.23 2.53 2.01
N GLU A 54 -14.66 2.12 3.15
CA GLU A 54 -15.44 1.70 4.32
C GLU A 54 -16.35 2.83 4.86
N LEU A 55 -15.90 4.09 4.77
CA LEU A 55 -16.70 5.24 5.20
C LEU A 55 -17.87 5.50 4.25
N LEU A 56 -17.63 5.38 2.93
CA LEU A 56 -18.72 5.44 1.94
C LEU A 56 -19.75 4.34 2.17
N ASP A 57 -19.31 3.11 2.48
CA ASP A 57 -20.21 1.98 2.77
C ASP A 57 -21.08 2.25 4.00
N ARG A 58 -20.55 2.99 4.99
CA ARG A 58 -21.25 3.42 6.20
C ARG A 58 -22.08 4.69 6.01
N ARG A 59 -22.08 5.28 4.81
CA ARG A 59 -22.68 6.59 4.49
C ARG A 59 -22.11 7.74 5.33
N ASP A 60 -20.89 7.58 5.84
CA ASP A 60 -20.15 8.61 6.56
C ASP A 60 -19.37 9.48 5.56
N TYR A 61 -20.10 10.35 4.86
CA TYR A 61 -19.55 11.20 3.81
C TYR A 61 -18.64 12.30 4.37
N ALA A 62 -18.95 12.84 5.55
CA ALA A 62 -18.11 13.83 6.21
C ALA A 62 -16.75 13.23 6.61
N GLY A 63 -16.75 12.03 7.19
CA GLY A 63 -15.53 11.29 7.49
C GLY A 63 -14.75 10.92 6.24
N ALA A 64 -15.44 10.50 5.17
CA ALA A 64 -14.81 10.19 3.89
C ALA A 64 -14.15 11.43 3.25
N TYR A 65 -14.83 12.57 3.27
CA TYR A 65 -14.34 13.86 2.76
C TYR A 65 -13.15 14.38 3.57
N ALA A 66 -13.13 14.16 4.90
CA ALA A 66 -11.97 14.48 5.74
C ALA A 66 -10.68 13.79 5.29
N LEU A 67 -10.77 12.59 4.69
CA LEU A 67 -9.59 11.89 4.17
C LEU A 67 -9.03 12.52 2.89
N TRP A 68 -9.75 13.43 2.23
CA TRP A 68 -9.22 14.24 1.13
C TRP A 68 -8.41 15.45 1.66
N GLY A 69 -8.27 15.58 2.99
CA GLY A 69 -7.64 16.73 3.63
C GLY A 69 -8.56 17.94 3.76
N CYS A 70 -9.84 17.77 3.42
CA CYS A 70 -10.86 18.80 3.44
C CYS A 70 -11.78 18.57 4.65
N THR A 71 -11.87 19.53 5.56
CA THR A 71 -12.76 19.44 6.74
C THR A 71 -13.75 20.60 6.73
N GLU A 72 -14.79 20.55 7.55
CA GLU A 72 -15.70 21.71 7.72
C GLU A 72 -14.93 22.97 8.18
N GLU A 73 -13.89 22.79 8.99
CA GLU A 73 -13.02 23.87 9.49
C GLU A 73 -11.98 24.34 8.44
N SER A 74 -11.62 23.48 7.49
CA SER A 74 -10.67 23.78 6.40
C SER A 74 -11.18 23.19 5.08
N PRO A 75 -12.17 23.83 4.43
CA PRO A 75 -12.78 23.30 3.22
C PRO A 75 -11.84 23.46 2.02
N CYS A 76 -11.84 22.46 1.14
CA CYS A 76 -11.06 22.52 -0.09
C CYS A 76 -11.69 23.48 -1.09
N LYS A 77 -10.94 24.52 -1.48
CA LYS A 77 -11.41 25.60 -2.36
C LYS A 77 -11.95 25.11 -3.71
N HIS A 78 -11.35 24.05 -4.27
CA HIS A 78 -11.67 23.55 -5.61
C HIS A 78 -12.47 22.23 -5.62
N TYR A 79 -12.71 21.66 -4.44
CA TYR A 79 -13.39 20.39 -4.28
C TYR A 79 -14.28 20.46 -3.05
N THR A 80 -15.45 21.09 -3.18
CA THR A 80 -16.39 21.29 -2.08
C THR A 80 -17.12 19.99 -1.73
N LEU A 81 -17.83 19.99 -0.60
CA LEU A 81 -18.63 18.83 -0.20
C LEU A 81 -19.72 18.51 -1.23
N GLU A 82 -20.30 19.50 -1.89
CA GLU A 82 -21.32 19.28 -2.93
C GLU A 82 -20.73 18.49 -4.11
N LYS A 83 -19.57 18.89 -4.61
CA LYS A 83 -18.86 18.14 -5.67
C LYS A 83 -18.46 16.75 -5.22
N PHE A 84 -18.01 16.63 -3.96
CA PHE A 84 -17.73 15.32 -3.37
C PHE A 84 -18.98 14.42 -3.37
N MET A 85 -20.15 14.97 -3.08
CA MET A 85 -21.42 14.23 -3.09
C MET A 85 -21.88 13.88 -4.52
N GLU A 86 -21.57 14.71 -5.51
CA GLU A 86 -21.80 14.38 -6.93
C GLU A 86 -20.95 13.17 -7.36
N ASP A 87 -19.71 13.07 -6.89
CA ASP A 87 -18.79 11.98 -7.23
C ASP A 87 -19.04 10.72 -6.38
N TRP A 88 -19.29 10.85 -5.08
CA TRP A 88 -19.25 9.73 -4.12
C TRP A 88 -20.54 9.53 -3.32
N GLY A 89 -21.52 10.41 -3.50
CA GLY A 89 -22.79 10.38 -2.78
C GLY A 89 -23.72 9.23 -3.20
N PRO A 90 -24.90 9.12 -2.57
CA PRO A 90 -25.83 8.02 -2.82
C PRO A 90 -26.48 8.07 -4.22
N GLN A 91 -26.38 9.20 -4.92
CA GLN A 91 -26.86 9.38 -6.28
C GLN A 91 -25.74 9.34 -7.32
N SER A 92 -24.48 9.13 -6.90
CA SER A 92 -23.35 9.10 -7.82
C SER A 92 -23.22 7.77 -8.56
N ALA A 93 -22.40 7.75 -9.60
CA ALA A 93 -22.02 6.52 -10.30
C ALA A 93 -21.32 5.49 -9.40
N HIS A 94 -20.80 5.93 -8.24
CA HIS A 94 -20.07 5.12 -7.26
C HIS A 94 -20.91 4.70 -6.05
N ALA A 95 -22.21 4.98 -6.05
CA ALA A 95 -23.12 4.66 -4.94
C ALA A 95 -23.20 3.15 -4.65
N ASN A 96 -23.07 2.30 -5.67
CA ASN A 96 -23.01 0.85 -5.49
C ASN A 96 -21.60 0.39 -5.12
N THR A 97 -21.31 0.41 -3.83
CA THR A 97 -20.00 0.01 -3.32
C THR A 97 -19.80 -1.51 -3.22
N ALA A 98 -20.85 -2.32 -3.34
CA ALA A 98 -20.76 -3.78 -3.27
C ALA A 98 -20.00 -4.38 -4.47
N GLU A 99 -20.05 -3.72 -5.63
CA GLU A 99 -19.36 -4.14 -6.85
C GLU A 99 -17.94 -3.56 -6.98
N ARG A 100 -17.50 -2.80 -5.98
CA ARG A 100 -16.21 -2.13 -5.96
C ARG A 100 -15.06 -3.12 -5.80
N LYS A 101 -14.05 -3.03 -6.67
CA LYS A 101 -12.80 -3.81 -6.55
C LYS A 101 -11.59 -2.93 -6.81
N ILE A 102 -10.62 -2.98 -5.89
CA ILE A 102 -9.29 -2.43 -6.15
C ILE A 102 -8.56 -3.42 -7.06
N THR A 103 -8.37 -3.06 -8.32
CA THR A 103 -7.79 -3.95 -9.36
C THR A 103 -6.28 -3.84 -9.39
N LYS A 104 -5.75 -2.63 -9.22
CA LYS A 104 -4.32 -2.36 -9.37
C LYS A 104 -3.85 -1.31 -8.38
N THR A 105 -2.58 -1.41 -8.01
CA THR A 105 -1.90 -0.43 -7.17
C THR A 105 -0.54 -0.12 -7.77
N ARG A 106 -0.28 1.15 -8.07
CA ARG A 106 0.98 1.63 -8.62
C ARG A 106 1.65 2.57 -7.62
N GLY A 107 2.78 2.15 -7.06
CA GLY A 107 3.59 3.00 -6.20
C GLY A 107 4.40 4.01 -7.01
N CYS A 108 4.26 5.29 -6.69
CA CYS A 108 5.08 6.40 -7.16
C CYS A 108 6.00 6.88 -6.02
N LYS A 109 6.88 7.85 -6.33
CA LYS A 109 7.79 8.45 -5.34
C LYS A 109 7.01 9.14 -4.21
N ASP A 110 6.06 9.99 -4.58
CA ASP A 110 5.37 10.87 -3.62
C ASP A 110 3.98 10.34 -3.19
N GLY A 111 3.50 9.27 -3.81
CA GLY A 111 2.19 8.68 -3.52
C GLY A 111 1.97 7.32 -4.18
N VAL A 112 0.74 6.85 -4.09
CA VAL A 112 0.29 5.58 -4.66
C VAL A 112 -0.98 5.84 -5.46
N ILE A 113 -1.02 5.34 -6.69
CA ILE A 113 -2.23 5.32 -7.51
C ILE A 113 -2.95 3.99 -7.26
N VAL A 114 -4.22 4.08 -6.88
CA VAL A 114 -5.11 2.94 -6.67
C VAL A 114 -6.16 2.96 -7.77
N GLU A 115 -6.19 1.90 -8.57
CA GLU A 115 -7.20 1.69 -9.61
C GLU A 115 -8.40 0.95 -9.00
N VAL A 116 -9.59 1.51 -9.19
CA VAL A 116 -10.82 1.06 -8.57
C VAL A 116 -11.89 0.86 -9.62
N GLN A 117 -12.34 -0.37 -9.74
CA GLN A 117 -13.40 -0.77 -10.65
C GLN A 117 -14.74 -0.76 -9.90
N PHE A 118 -15.75 -0.10 -10.47
CA PHE A 118 -17.14 -0.12 -9.98
C PHE A 118 -18.03 -0.83 -10.99
N GLY A 119 -18.34 -2.11 -10.75
CA GLY A 119 -19.15 -2.90 -11.67
C GLY A 119 -18.55 -2.96 -13.07
N SER A 120 -19.32 -2.55 -14.08
CA SER A 120 -18.91 -2.51 -15.49
C SER A 120 -18.45 -1.13 -15.98
N ASN A 121 -18.37 -0.12 -15.10
CA ASN A 121 -17.95 1.23 -15.46
C ASN A 121 -16.45 1.30 -15.75
N PRO A 122 -15.93 2.31 -16.44
CA PRO A 122 -14.48 2.54 -16.52
C PRO A 122 -13.86 2.62 -15.11
N PRO A 123 -12.62 2.13 -14.91
CA PRO A 123 -11.98 2.21 -13.62
C PRO A 123 -11.60 3.65 -13.26
N ASP A 124 -11.79 4.01 -12.00
CA ASP A 124 -11.32 5.27 -11.44
C ASP A 124 -9.91 5.11 -10.87
N TYR A 125 -9.16 6.21 -10.92
CA TYR A 125 -7.82 6.27 -10.38
C TYR A 125 -7.78 7.25 -9.21
N LEU A 126 -7.52 6.71 -8.02
CA LEU A 126 -7.33 7.49 -6.81
C LEU A 126 -5.83 7.64 -6.52
N TRP A 127 -5.43 8.86 -6.19
CA TRP A 127 -4.12 9.15 -5.62
C TRP A 127 -4.18 9.11 -4.10
N VAL A 128 -3.16 8.53 -3.48
CA VAL A 128 -2.94 8.61 -2.03
C VAL A 128 -1.53 9.12 -1.79
N ASP A 129 -1.43 10.29 -1.18
CA ASP A 129 -0.16 10.94 -0.88
C ASP A 129 0.61 10.21 0.24
N ARG A 130 1.92 9.97 0.10
CA ARG A 130 2.69 9.26 1.13
C ARG A 130 2.89 10.09 2.40
N GLN A 131 3.03 11.41 2.24
CA GLN A 131 3.44 12.31 3.32
C GLN A 131 2.31 12.77 4.20
N THR A 132 1.10 12.89 3.65
CA THR A 132 -0.13 13.35 4.30
C THR A 132 -1.15 12.23 4.45
N ARG A 133 -1.16 11.27 3.51
CA ARG A 133 -2.20 10.24 3.34
C ARG A 133 -3.57 10.83 2.99
N ASN A 134 -3.55 12.00 2.38
CA ASN A 134 -4.75 12.56 1.78
C ASN A 134 -5.04 11.85 0.46
N LEU A 135 -6.33 11.65 0.18
CA LEU A 135 -6.81 11.17 -1.10
C LEU A 135 -6.93 12.32 -2.10
N GLY A 136 -6.83 11.98 -3.38
CA GLY A 136 -7.12 12.86 -4.50
C GLY A 136 -7.46 12.05 -5.74
N PHE A 137 -7.84 12.74 -6.81
CA PHE A 137 -7.95 12.12 -8.13
C PHE A 137 -6.56 11.96 -8.76
N ALA A 138 -6.36 10.89 -9.52
CA ALA A 138 -5.17 10.67 -10.32
C ALA A 138 -5.47 10.91 -11.83
N PRO A 139 -4.48 11.38 -12.62
CA PRO A 139 -3.15 11.79 -12.18
C PRO A 139 -3.20 13.12 -11.42
N TRP A 140 -2.50 13.18 -10.28
CA TRP A 140 -2.25 14.45 -9.62
C TRP A 140 -1.38 15.30 -10.54
N PRO A 141 -1.67 16.60 -10.75
CA PRO A 141 -0.79 17.45 -11.55
C PRO A 141 0.58 17.48 -10.86
N VAL A 142 1.58 16.97 -11.58
CA VAL A 142 3.00 17.18 -11.28
C VAL A 142 3.37 18.64 -11.52
#